data_AF-A0A843GPT2-F1
#
_entry.id   AF-A0A843GPT2-F1
#
_cell.length_a   1.000
_cell.length_b   1.000
_cell.length_c   1.000
_cell.angle_alpha   90.00
_cell.angle_beta   90.00
_cell.angle_gamma   90.00
#
_symmetry.space_group_name_H-M   'P 1'
#
loop_
_entity.id
_entity.type
_entity.pdbx_description
1 polymer ?
#
loop_
_entity_poly.entity_id
_entity_poly.type
_entity_poly.pdbx_seq_one_letter_code
_entity_poly.pdbx_strand_id
1 'polypeptide(L)'
;MNIWKEIKNRFACVMYTMRHRKALNDLAKGYGYHFPFHDLDKVFLYPFLGKKRTHKLHQSWSKHHYRNGDIQNKIEAMFDWECARFTKPDKPLDAYDTWKQYYPDVDMAPVLKRFGFWHNDN
;
A
#
# COMPACT_ATOMS: atom_id res chain seq x y z
N MET A 1 -8.88 14.85 27.42
CA MET A 1 -8.75 14.31 26.04
C MET A 1 -9.44 15.29 25.09
N ASN A 2 -8.74 15.87 24.12
CA ASN A 2 -9.30 16.94 23.28
C ASN A 2 -9.95 16.34 22.02
N ILE A 3 -11.28 16.28 22.02
CA ILE A 3 -12.11 15.69 20.94
C ILE A 3 -11.79 16.33 19.57
N TRP A 4 -11.54 17.63 19.52
CA TRP A 4 -11.17 18.33 18.29
C TRP A 4 -9.82 17.88 17.72
N LYS A 5 -8.85 17.57 18.58
CA LYS A 5 -7.54 17.04 18.17
C LYS A 5 -7.69 15.64 17.58
N GLU A 6 -8.57 14.81 18.14
CA GLU A 6 -8.84 13.49 17.58
C GLU A 6 -9.53 13.55 16.22
N ILE A 7 -10.55 14.41 16.07
CA ILE A 7 -11.26 14.59 14.80
C ILE A 7 -10.29 15.05 13.71
N LYS A 8 -9.47 16.08 13.98
CA LYS A 8 -8.44 16.56 13.04
C LYS A 8 -7.46 15.45 12.64
N ASN A 9 -7.03 14.62 13.60
CA ASN A 9 -6.15 13.49 13.32
C ASN A 9 -6.80 12.43 12.42
N ARG A 10 -8.11 12.15 12.59
CA ARG A 10 -8.85 11.20 11.74
C ARG A 10 -8.93 11.71 10.30
N PHE A 11 -9.28 12.99 10.11
CA PHE A 11 -9.29 13.62 8.78
C PHE A 11 -7.90 13.64 8.13
N ALA A 12 -6.84 13.93 8.89
CA ALA A 12 -5.48 13.86 8.38
C ALA A 12 -5.11 12.45 7.89
N CYS A 13 -5.55 11.39 8.58
CA CYS A 13 -5.37 10.00 8.13
C CYS A 13 -6.12 9.71 6.83
N VAL A 14 -7.35 10.19 6.69
CA VAL A 14 -8.13 10.05 5.44
C VAL A 14 -7.41 10.75 4.28
N MET A 15 -7.00 12.01 4.45
CA MET A 15 -6.30 12.77 3.41
C MET A 15 -4.98 12.13 3.02
N TYR A 16 -4.23 11.64 4.00
CA TYR A 16 -2.99 10.89 3.76
C TYR A 16 -3.23 9.63 2.92
N THR A 17 -4.25 8.84 3.27
CA THR A 17 -4.61 7.64 2.48
C THR A 17 -5.11 8.00 1.08
N MET A 18 -5.91 9.06 0.92
CA MET A 18 -6.35 9.49 -0.40
C MET A 18 -5.20 9.93 -1.31
N ARG A 19 -4.20 10.64 -0.76
CA ARG A 19 -2.98 11.01 -1.51
C ARG A 19 -2.21 9.77 -1.97
N HIS A 20 -2.07 8.79 -1.10
CA HIS A 20 -1.42 7.53 -1.44
C HIS A 20 -2.18 6.77 -2.53
N ARG A 21 -3.51 6.63 -2.41
CA ARG A 21 -4.36 6.02 -3.44
C ARG A 21 -4.25 6.71 -4.79
N LYS A 22 -4.19 8.05 -4.80
CA LYS A 22 -3.99 8.82 -6.02
C LYS A 22 -2.62 8.53 -6.64
N ALA A 23 -1.54 8.65 -5.86
CA ALA A 23 -0.19 8.42 -6.35
C ALA A 23 0.00 6.97 -6.87
N LEU A 24 -0.60 5.99 -6.20
CA LEU A 24 -0.58 4.59 -6.60
C LEU A 24 -1.26 4.41 -7.96
N ASN A 25 -2.44 4.99 -8.15
CA ASN A 25 -3.16 4.91 -9.42
C ASN A 25 -2.48 5.71 -10.53
N ASP A 26 -1.85 6.85 -10.23
CA ASP A 26 -1.08 7.62 -11.20
C ASP A 26 0.15 6.82 -11.68
N LEU A 27 0.86 6.14 -10.77
CA LEU A 27 1.97 5.24 -11.09
C LEU A 27 1.49 4.04 -11.92
N ALA A 28 0.48 3.33 -11.45
CA ALA A 28 -0.07 2.13 -12.08
C ALA A 28 -0.62 2.41 -13.49
N LYS A 29 -1.19 3.60 -13.72
CA LYS A 29 -1.71 4.03 -15.02
C LYS A 29 -0.62 4.04 -16.09
N GLY A 30 0.62 4.40 -15.75
CA GLY A 30 1.77 4.34 -16.66
C GLY A 30 2.04 2.93 -17.21
N TYR A 31 1.56 1.90 -16.52
CA TYR A 31 1.69 0.50 -16.89
C TYR A 31 0.36 -0.14 -17.34
N GLY A 32 -0.71 0.65 -17.49
CA GLY A 32 -2.02 0.16 -17.90
C GLY A 32 -2.88 -0.48 -16.79
N TYR A 33 -2.58 -0.20 -15.52
CA TYR A 33 -3.33 -0.73 -14.36
C TYR A 33 -4.10 0.35 -13.62
N HIS A 34 -5.17 -0.05 -12.92
CA HIS A 34 -5.98 0.81 -12.07
C HIS A 34 -6.51 0.02 -10.86
N PHE A 35 -6.29 0.55 -9.65
CA PHE A 35 -6.66 -0.07 -8.37
C PHE A 35 -7.63 0.85 -7.61
N PRO A 36 -8.91 0.90 -7.99
CA PRO A 36 -9.88 1.82 -7.41
C PRO A 36 -10.23 1.49 -5.96
N PHE A 37 -10.11 0.23 -5.55
CA PHE A 37 -10.50 -0.24 -4.22
C PHE A 37 -9.34 -0.28 -3.21
N HIS A 38 -8.10 -0.05 -3.67
CA HIS A 38 -6.93 -0.03 -2.80
C HIS A 38 -7.14 0.95 -1.64
N ASP A 39 -6.93 0.49 -0.39
CA ASP A 39 -7.03 1.30 0.83
C ASP A 39 -8.37 2.04 1.04
N LEU A 40 -9.43 1.67 0.32
CA LEU A 40 -10.73 2.33 0.42
C LEU A 40 -11.39 2.06 1.78
N ASP A 41 -11.16 0.88 2.35
CA ASP A 41 -11.57 0.51 3.70
C ASP A 41 -11.03 1.47 4.76
N LYS A 42 -9.76 1.90 4.66
CA LYS A 42 -9.15 2.87 5.57
C LYS A 42 -9.88 4.21 5.53
N VAL A 43 -10.21 4.69 4.33
CA VAL A 43 -10.96 5.96 4.14
C VAL A 43 -12.31 5.89 4.83
N PHE A 44 -13.04 4.77 4.66
CA PHE A 44 -14.33 4.58 5.31
C PHE A 44 -14.23 4.42 6.82
N LEU A 45 -13.21 3.72 7.32
CA LEU A 45 -13.12 3.34 8.74
C LEU A 45 -12.47 4.40 9.65
N TYR A 46 -11.55 5.23 9.13
CA TYR A 46 -10.86 6.23 9.97
C TYR A 46 -11.80 7.20 10.71
N PRO A 47 -12.90 7.71 10.09
CA PRO A 47 -13.86 8.57 10.80
C PRO A 47 -14.49 7.90 12.03
N PHE A 48 -14.79 6.60 11.95
CA PHE A 48 -15.54 5.88 12.99
C PHE A 48 -14.64 5.21 14.03
N LEU A 49 -13.56 4.56 13.60
CA LEU A 49 -12.75 3.67 14.45
C LEU A 49 -11.40 4.27 14.85
N GLY A 50 -10.96 5.32 14.15
CA GLY A 50 -9.66 5.94 14.34
C GLY A 50 -8.47 5.06 13.89
N LYS A 51 -7.28 5.68 13.80
CA LYS A 51 -6.10 5.10 13.13
C LYS A 51 -5.75 3.68 13.60
N LYS A 52 -5.66 3.46 14.92
CA LYS A 52 -5.17 2.19 15.49
C LYS A 52 -6.10 1.02 15.20
N ARG A 53 -7.42 1.20 15.33
CA ARG A 53 -8.40 0.14 15.06
C ARG A 53 -8.56 -0.10 13.56
N THR A 54 -8.64 0.96 12.77
CA THR A 54 -8.67 0.87 11.30
C THR A 54 -7.46 0.11 10.78
N HIS A 55 -6.25 0.42 11.26
CA HIS A 55 -5.04 -0.27 10.80
C HIS A 55 -5.05 -1.75 11.17
N LYS A 56 -5.54 -2.12 12.35
CA LYS A 56 -5.67 -3.53 12.75
C LYS A 56 -6.67 -4.29 11.88
N LEU A 57 -7.83 -3.70 11.58
CA LEU A 57 -8.85 -4.31 10.71
C LEU A 57 -8.33 -4.43 9.28
N HIS A 58 -7.77 -3.35 8.76
CA HIS A 58 -7.13 -3.36 7.44
C HIS A 58 -6.04 -4.43 7.38
N GLN A 59 -5.13 -4.50 8.37
CA GLN A 59 -4.15 -5.59 8.41
C GLN A 59 -4.81 -6.98 8.48
N SER A 60 -5.91 -7.16 9.20
CA SER A 60 -6.61 -8.46 9.24
C SER A 60 -7.30 -8.82 7.93
N TRP A 61 -7.67 -7.86 7.10
CA TRP A 61 -8.24 -8.11 5.77
C TRP A 61 -7.15 -8.21 4.70
N SER A 62 -6.07 -7.44 4.87
CA SER A 62 -5.00 -7.26 3.89
C SER A 62 -3.74 -8.09 4.16
N LYS A 63 -3.65 -8.82 5.28
CA LYS A 63 -2.59 -9.83 5.56
C LYS A 63 -2.49 -10.91 4.47
N HIS A 64 -3.45 -10.95 3.56
CA HIS A 64 -3.77 -12.10 2.73
C HIS A 64 -3.55 -11.88 1.22
N HIS A 65 -3.19 -10.66 0.79
CA HIS A 65 -2.96 -10.41 -0.65
C HIS A 65 -1.60 -10.90 -1.16
N TYR A 66 -0.71 -11.36 -0.28
CA TYR A 66 0.68 -11.62 -0.67
C TYR A 66 1.10 -13.08 -0.70
N ARG A 67 0.72 -13.89 0.30
CA ARG A 67 1.26 -15.26 0.38
C ARG A 67 0.62 -16.24 -0.59
N ASN A 68 -0.71 -16.15 -0.74
CA ASN A 68 -1.50 -16.97 -1.64
C ASN A 68 -2.35 -16.13 -2.61
N GLY A 69 -2.02 -14.83 -2.73
CA GLY A 69 -2.72 -13.95 -3.66
C GLY A 69 -2.44 -14.34 -5.10
N ASP A 70 -3.43 -14.15 -5.95
CA ASP A 70 -3.24 -14.30 -7.39
C ASP A 70 -2.26 -13.25 -7.95
N ILE A 71 -1.97 -13.34 -9.24
CA ILE A 71 -1.05 -12.42 -9.91
C ILE A 71 -1.51 -10.96 -9.82
N GLN A 72 -2.81 -10.67 -9.80
CA GLN A 72 -3.31 -9.30 -9.71
C GLN A 72 -3.04 -8.69 -8.34
N ASN A 73 -3.21 -9.48 -7.28
CA ASN A 73 -2.87 -9.06 -5.92
C ASN A 73 -1.39 -8.75 -5.78
N LYS A 74 -0.52 -9.60 -6.35
CA LYS A 74 0.93 -9.36 -6.37
C LYS A 74 1.27 -8.08 -7.14
N ILE A 75 0.61 -7.83 -8.28
CA ILE A 75 0.82 -6.61 -9.07
C ILE A 75 0.38 -5.37 -8.31
N GLU A 76 -0.85 -5.35 -7.77
CA GLU A 76 -1.36 -4.22 -6.97
C GLU A 76 -0.37 -3.85 -5.88
N ALA A 77 0.14 -4.87 -5.23
CA ALA A 77 0.86 -4.64 -4.01
C ALA A 77 2.34 -4.31 -4.30
N MET A 78 2.94 -4.82 -5.39
CA MET A 78 4.19 -4.27 -5.93
C MET A 78 4.05 -2.75 -6.17
N PHE A 79 2.93 -2.31 -6.76
CA PHE A 79 2.67 -0.88 -6.94
C PHE A 79 2.46 -0.12 -5.62
N ASP A 80 1.85 -0.73 -4.59
CA ASP A 80 1.79 -0.13 -3.25
C ASP A 80 3.18 0.06 -2.65
N TRP A 81 4.04 -0.96 -2.69
CA TRP A 81 5.40 -0.87 -2.20
C TRP A 81 6.20 0.20 -2.93
N GLU A 82 6.15 0.19 -4.26
CA GLU A 82 6.83 1.20 -5.07
C GLU A 82 6.30 2.61 -4.78
N CYS A 83 4.98 2.76 -4.66
CA CYS A 83 4.36 4.05 -4.38
C CYS A 83 4.63 4.56 -2.95
N ALA A 84 4.87 3.64 -2.01
CA ALA A 84 5.10 3.98 -0.61
C ALA A 84 6.27 4.95 -0.46
N ARG A 85 7.38 4.76 -1.19
CA ARG A 85 8.55 5.64 -1.11
C ARG A 85 8.30 7.09 -1.53
N PHE A 86 7.32 7.32 -2.40
CA PHE A 86 6.94 8.67 -2.83
C PHE A 86 5.98 9.37 -1.87
N THR A 87 5.23 8.60 -1.07
CA THR A 87 4.11 9.12 -0.28
C THR A 87 4.29 9.00 1.23
N LYS A 88 5.25 8.18 1.67
CA LYS A 88 5.48 7.80 3.06
C LYS A 88 6.98 8.01 3.36
N PRO A 89 7.38 9.16 3.92
CA PRO A 89 8.79 9.48 4.19
C PRO A 89 9.51 8.45 5.09
N ASP A 90 8.74 7.73 5.91
CA ASP A 90 9.20 6.66 6.81
C ASP A 90 9.42 5.32 6.10
N LYS A 91 9.07 5.18 4.82
CA LYS A 91 9.19 3.94 4.04
C LYS A 91 9.99 4.19 2.75
N PRO A 92 11.33 4.32 2.84
CA PRO A 92 12.16 4.74 1.71
C PRO A 92 12.42 3.63 0.68
N LEU A 93 12.14 2.37 1.02
CA LEU A 93 12.43 1.22 0.15
C LEU A 93 11.56 1.22 -1.09
N ASP A 94 12.14 0.80 -2.22
CA ASP A 94 11.39 0.46 -3.43
C ASP A 94 10.67 -0.89 -3.33
N ALA A 95 9.99 -1.29 -4.39
CA ALA A 95 9.25 -2.54 -4.42
C ALA A 95 10.14 -3.79 -4.22
N TYR A 96 11.34 -3.83 -4.80
CA TYR A 96 12.24 -4.99 -4.69
C TYR A 96 12.82 -5.11 -3.29
N ASP A 97 13.31 -4.00 -2.73
CA ASP A 97 13.88 -4.00 -1.39
C ASP A 97 12.81 -4.27 -0.32
N THR A 98 11.60 -3.74 -0.52
CA THR A 98 10.45 -4.04 0.36
C THR A 98 10.11 -5.53 0.33
N TRP A 99 10.07 -6.13 -0.86
CA TRP A 99 9.86 -7.57 -1.01
C TRP A 99 10.93 -8.39 -0.30
N LYS A 100 12.21 -8.11 -0.60
CA LYS A 100 13.36 -8.85 -0.07
C LYS A 100 13.43 -8.77 1.46
N GLN A 101 13.09 -7.62 2.03
CA GLN A 101 13.15 -7.42 3.49
C GLN A 101 11.97 -8.03 4.25
N TYR A 102 10.74 -7.89 3.73
CA TYR A 102 9.53 -8.19 4.51
C TYR A 102 8.74 -9.41 4.02
N TYR A 103 8.92 -9.82 2.77
CA TYR A 103 8.14 -10.89 2.13
C TYR A 103 9.00 -11.83 1.26
N PRO A 104 10.20 -12.26 1.72
CA PRO A 104 11.10 -13.08 0.90
C PRO A 104 10.52 -14.46 0.57
N ASP A 105 9.49 -14.90 1.31
CA ASP A 105 8.75 -16.15 1.11
C ASP A 105 7.73 -16.09 -0.04
N VAL A 106 7.45 -14.91 -0.59
CA VAL A 106 6.51 -14.73 -1.71
C VAL A 106 7.27 -14.73 -3.03
N ASP A 107 6.84 -15.54 -3.99
CA ASP A 107 7.37 -15.46 -5.36
C ASP A 107 6.85 -14.19 -6.08
N MET A 108 7.63 -13.11 -5.97
CA MET A 108 7.40 -11.82 -6.63
C MET A 108 8.27 -11.62 -7.88
N ALA A 109 9.25 -12.51 -8.13
CA ALA A 109 10.20 -12.33 -9.21
C ALA A 109 9.55 -12.18 -10.59
N PRO A 110 8.51 -12.95 -10.97
CA PRO A 110 7.83 -12.77 -12.25
C PRO A 110 7.20 -11.39 -12.40
N VAL A 111 6.64 -10.85 -11.32
CA VAL A 111 5.99 -9.52 -11.31
C VAL A 111 7.05 -8.43 -11.40
N LEU A 112 8.02 -8.44 -10.48
CA LEU A 112 9.08 -7.43 -10.44
C LEU A 112 9.85 -7.37 -11.77
N LYS A 113 10.18 -8.51 -12.39
CA LYS A 113 10.83 -8.55 -13.70
C LYS A 113 9.93 -8.02 -14.82
N ARG A 114 8.65 -8.41 -14.86
CA ARG A 114 7.69 -7.96 -15.88
C ARG A 114 7.56 -6.43 -15.93
N PHE A 115 7.63 -5.78 -14.79
CA PHE A 115 7.44 -4.33 -14.68
C PHE A 115 8.76 -3.55 -14.56
N GLY A 116 9.92 -4.22 -14.62
CA GLY A 116 11.23 -3.55 -14.57
C GLY A 116 11.66 -3.07 -13.19
N PHE A 117 11.04 -3.57 -12.12
CA PHE A 117 11.39 -3.27 -10.72
C PHE A 117 12.37 -4.28 -10.12
N TRP A 118 12.85 -5.25 -10.89
CA TRP A 118 13.82 -6.23 -10.42
C TRP A 118 15.23 -5.64 -10.38
N HIS A 119 15.92 -5.75 -9.24
CA HIS A 119 17.34 -5.43 -9.17
C HIS A 119 18.15 -6.59 -9.74
N ASN A 120 19.04 -6.32 -10.69
CA ASN A 120 20.02 -7.32 -11.10
C ASN A 120 20.97 -7.54 -9.94
N ASP A 121 20.85 -8.68 -9.27
CA ASP A 121 21.86 -9.14 -8.33
C ASP A 121 23.14 -9.39 -9.15
N ASN A 122 24.08 -8.44 -9.09
CA ASN A 122 25.45 -8.61 -9.60
C ASN A 122 26.23 -9.59 -8.71
#